data_AF-A0A350XXF4-F1
#
_entry.id   AF-A0A350XXF4-F1
#
_cell.length_a   1.000
_cell.length_b   1.000
_cell.length_c   1.000
_cell.angle_alpha   90.00
_cell.angle_beta   90.00
_cell.angle_gamma   90.00
#
_symmetry.space_group_name_H-M   'P 1'
#
loop_
_entity.id
_entity.type
_entity.pdbx_description
1 polymer ?
#
loop_
_entity_poly.entity_id
_entity_poly.type
_entity_poly.pdbx_seq_one_letter_code
_entity_poly.pdbx_strand_id
1 'polypeptide(L)'
;MSNNLDYLNRVYLKIDLDKICRNIKEVIKKVGSDTKVMAVVKADAYGHGAIEVAKALSEIGTYGFAVATVGEALALRRAGITKPILILDFVFPNQFETIIRNDIMLTVFRYEIAKELNEAAEQMGTTAHIHIKVDTGMGRIGFIPDDESIDEIRRISQLPNVEIDGIFTHFACADMADKTSMNNQFDKFKRFVLSLEEIGINIPIKHVCNSAAIIDSDDKFLNMVRSGIITYGLYPSEFVHKDRLHIEPAMELHSLVINVKT
;
A
#
# COMPACT_ATOMS: atom_id res chain seq x y z
N MET A 1 14.61 19.99 -26.07
CA MET A 1 14.04 21.36 -26.05
C MET A 1 13.34 21.51 -24.71
N SER A 2 13.92 22.25 -23.78
CA SER A 2 13.34 22.48 -22.45
C SER A 2 12.06 23.30 -22.60
N ASN A 3 10.90 22.68 -22.41
CA ASN A 3 9.62 23.38 -22.33
C ASN A 3 9.65 24.30 -21.10
N ASN A 4 10.02 25.55 -21.33
CA ASN A 4 10.12 26.60 -20.31
C ASN A 4 8.72 27.12 -19.96
N LEU A 5 7.84 26.22 -19.50
CA LEU A 5 6.48 26.49 -19.05
C LEU A 5 6.44 26.98 -17.59
N ASP A 6 7.58 26.99 -16.90
CA ASP A 6 7.74 27.38 -15.49
C ASP A 6 7.25 28.81 -15.18
N TYR A 7 7.11 29.67 -16.20
CA TYR A 7 6.61 31.04 -16.05
C TYR A 7 5.09 31.20 -16.16
N LEU A 8 4.33 30.15 -16.52
CA LEU A 8 2.87 30.27 -16.67
C LEU A 8 2.13 30.32 -15.32
N ASN A 9 2.73 29.77 -14.26
CA ASN A 9 2.11 29.69 -12.94
C ASN A 9 2.96 30.46 -11.91
N ARG A 10 2.32 31.34 -11.13
CA ARG A 10 2.99 32.14 -10.08
C ARG A 10 3.52 31.28 -8.92
N VAL A 11 2.90 30.12 -8.71
CA VAL A 11 3.26 29.10 -7.72
C VAL A 11 3.05 27.74 -8.37
N TYR A 12 4.01 26.83 -8.29
CA TYR A 12 3.89 25.49 -8.86
C TYR A 12 4.70 24.45 -8.09
N LEU A 13 4.31 23.18 -8.22
CA LEU A 13 5.08 22.04 -7.77
C LEU A 13 5.86 21.47 -8.94
N LYS A 14 7.17 21.34 -8.77
CA LYS A 14 8.04 20.61 -9.70
C LYS A 14 8.27 19.21 -9.13
N ILE A 15 7.86 18.19 -9.88
CA ILE A 15 7.98 16.78 -9.50
C ILE A 15 9.00 16.09 -10.40
N ASP A 16 10.04 15.53 -9.79
CA ASP A 16 11.10 14.80 -10.48
C ASP A 16 10.78 13.29 -10.45
N LEU A 17 10.20 12.79 -11.56
CA LEU A 17 9.85 11.37 -11.70
C LEU A 17 11.09 10.46 -11.72
N ASP A 18 12.25 10.95 -12.18
CA ASP A 18 13.48 10.16 -12.19
C ASP A 18 13.96 9.90 -10.75
N LYS A 19 13.86 10.89 -9.86
CA LYS A 19 14.14 10.70 -8.42
C LYS A 19 13.18 9.68 -7.80
N ILE A 20 11.88 9.75 -8.10
CA ILE A 20 10.89 8.76 -7.63
C ILE A 20 11.27 7.35 -8.10
N CYS A 21 11.62 7.21 -9.37
CA CYS A 21 12.05 5.93 -9.93
C CYS A 21 13.36 5.41 -9.29
N ARG A 22 14.33 6.28 -9.04
CA ARG A 22 15.58 5.92 -8.33
C ARG A 22 15.29 5.45 -6.91
N ASN A 23 14.46 6.18 -6.17
CA ASN A 23 14.07 5.82 -4.80
C ASN A 23 13.42 4.42 -4.75
N ILE A 24 12.50 4.10 -5.67
CA ILE A 24 11.88 2.78 -5.74
C ILE A 24 12.89 1.69 -6.11
N LYS A 25 13.83 1.96 -7.00
CA LYS A 25 14.88 0.99 -7.34
C LYS A 25 15.76 0.66 -6.14
N GLU A 26 16.09 1.63 -5.29
CA GLU A 26 16.80 1.36 -4.03
C GLU A 26 15.95 0.52 -3.06
N VAL A 27 14.63 0.73 -3.00
CA VAL A 27 13.73 -0.13 -2.22
C VAL A 27 13.71 -1.56 -2.76
N ILE A 28 13.57 -1.75 -4.08
CA ILE A 28 13.59 -3.09 -4.72
C ILE A 28 14.92 -3.79 -4.43
N LYS A 29 16.04 -3.07 -4.53
CA LYS A 29 17.37 -3.59 -4.20
C LYS A 29 17.49 -3.98 -2.72
N LYS A 30 16.94 -3.19 -1.80
CA LYS A 30 16.98 -3.46 -0.35
C LYS A 30 16.19 -4.71 0.03
N VAL A 31 15.04 -4.96 -0.60
CA VAL A 31 14.18 -6.09 -0.25
C VAL A 31 14.51 -7.38 -1.00
N GLY A 32 15.20 -7.28 -2.13
CA GLY A 32 15.58 -8.43 -2.95
C GLY A 32 14.49 -8.89 -3.92
N SER A 33 14.84 -9.81 -4.82
CA SER A 33 13.98 -10.26 -5.92
C SER A 33 12.75 -11.06 -5.48
N ASP A 34 12.81 -11.67 -4.30
CA ASP A 34 11.77 -12.59 -3.83
C ASP A 34 10.61 -11.85 -3.12
N THR A 35 10.82 -10.57 -2.83
CA THR A 35 9.83 -9.69 -2.18
C THR A 35 9.27 -8.69 -3.19
N LYS A 36 7.94 -8.69 -3.33
CA LYS A 36 7.22 -7.71 -4.14
C LYS A 36 7.28 -6.32 -3.51
N VAL A 37 7.34 -5.26 -4.34
CA VAL A 37 7.21 -3.87 -3.87
C VAL A 37 5.88 -3.30 -4.35
N MET A 38 4.99 -2.95 -3.42
CA MET A 38 3.77 -2.21 -3.69
C MET A 38 3.98 -0.73 -3.36
N ALA A 39 3.86 0.14 -4.36
CA ALA A 39 4.02 1.57 -4.19
C ALA A 39 2.72 2.18 -3.65
N VAL A 40 2.80 2.91 -2.53
CA VAL A 40 1.64 3.56 -1.92
C VAL A 40 1.46 4.95 -2.53
N VAL A 41 0.43 5.10 -3.36
CA VAL A 41 0.14 6.31 -4.15
C VAL A 41 -1.19 6.97 -3.72
N LYS A 42 -1.68 6.65 -2.53
CA LYS A 42 -2.82 7.36 -1.90
C LYS A 42 -2.55 8.87 -1.74
N ALA A 43 -3.62 9.62 -1.54
CA ALA A 43 -3.61 11.07 -1.43
C ALA A 43 -2.88 11.73 -2.61
N ASP A 44 -3.27 11.32 -3.83
CA ASP A 44 -2.67 11.78 -5.08
C ASP A 44 -1.13 11.60 -5.12
N ALA A 45 -0.66 10.40 -4.78
CA ALA A 45 0.75 10.09 -4.57
C ALA A 45 1.43 11.07 -3.60
N TYR A 46 0.82 11.27 -2.43
CA TYR A 46 1.31 12.22 -1.41
C TYR A 46 1.48 13.64 -2.02
N GLY A 47 0.57 14.04 -2.90
CA GLY A 47 0.57 15.32 -3.62
C GLY A 47 1.52 15.42 -4.83
N HIS A 48 2.15 14.32 -5.25
CA HIS A 48 3.08 14.30 -6.40
C HIS A 48 2.36 14.04 -7.74
N GLY A 49 1.06 13.74 -7.73
CA GLY A 49 0.28 13.37 -8.91
C GLY A 49 0.29 11.86 -9.15
N ALA A 50 -0.75 11.17 -8.70
CA ALA A 50 -0.82 9.71 -8.68
C ALA A 50 -0.75 9.08 -10.07
N ILE A 51 -1.34 9.72 -11.08
CA ILE A 51 -1.36 9.17 -12.44
C ILE A 51 0.04 9.12 -13.04
N GLU A 52 0.78 10.23 -13.00
CA GLU A 52 2.12 10.31 -13.60
C GLU A 52 3.13 9.49 -12.80
N VAL A 53 3.02 9.48 -11.48
CA VAL A 53 3.82 8.58 -10.61
C VAL A 53 3.53 7.12 -10.93
N ALA A 54 2.25 6.71 -11.02
CA ALA A 54 1.91 5.32 -11.30
C ALA A 54 2.34 4.87 -12.70
N LYS A 55 2.28 5.75 -13.71
CA LYS A 55 2.81 5.45 -15.06
C LYS A 55 4.32 5.20 -15.00
N ALA A 56 5.08 6.14 -14.42
CA ALA A 56 6.53 6.02 -14.30
C ALA A 56 6.94 4.75 -13.53
N LEU A 57 6.25 4.46 -12.43
CA LEU A 57 6.52 3.27 -11.62
C LEU A 57 6.06 1.96 -12.28
N SER A 58 5.10 2.02 -13.21
CA SER A 58 4.63 0.83 -13.93
C SER A 58 5.71 0.25 -14.85
N GLU A 59 6.63 1.10 -15.32
CA GLU A 59 7.74 0.71 -16.18
C GLU A 59 8.92 0.10 -15.39
N ILE A 60 8.91 0.18 -14.06
CA ILE A 60 10.05 -0.22 -13.23
C ILE A 60 9.67 -1.16 -12.07
N GLY A 61 9.66 -2.48 -12.31
CA GLY A 61 9.77 -3.54 -11.28
C GLY A 61 8.76 -3.55 -10.11
N THR A 62 7.84 -2.59 -10.00
CA THR A 62 6.82 -2.53 -8.95
C THR A 62 5.79 -3.63 -9.19
N TYR A 63 5.31 -4.26 -8.13
CA TYR A 63 4.23 -5.24 -8.22
C TYR A 63 2.93 -4.55 -8.58
N GLY A 64 2.60 -3.46 -7.88
CA GLY A 64 1.37 -2.72 -8.07
C GLY A 64 1.27 -1.53 -7.13
N PHE A 65 0.05 -1.04 -6.94
CA PHE A 65 -0.22 0.21 -6.24
C PHE A 65 -1.16 0.02 -5.06
N ALA A 66 -0.94 0.81 -4.01
CA ALA A 66 -1.86 0.90 -2.89
C ALA A 66 -2.45 2.32 -2.81
N VAL A 67 -3.78 2.39 -2.69
CA VAL A 67 -4.55 3.64 -2.58
C VAL A 67 -5.45 3.61 -1.33
N ALA A 68 -6.11 4.71 -1.00
CA ALA A 68 -7.03 4.80 0.12
C ALA A 68 -8.51 4.67 -0.30
N THR A 69 -8.88 5.08 -1.51
CA THR A 69 -10.29 5.14 -1.93
C THR A 69 -10.55 4.52 -3.30
N VAL A 70 -11.82 4.18 -3.56
CA VAL A 70 -12.30 3.76 -4.89
C VAL A 70 -12.04 4.84 -5.93
N GLY A 71 -12.23 6.11 -5.59
CA GLY A 71 -11.99 7.23 -6.52
C GLY A 71 -10.55 7.28 -7.02
N GLU A 72 -9.58 7.09 -6.12
CA GLU A 72 -8.16 7.00 -6.47
C GLU A 72 -7.85 5.77 -7.33
N ALA A 73 -8.38 4.60 -6.98
CA ALA A 73 -8.19 3.38 -7.75
C ALA A 73 -8.72 3.53 -9.19
N LEU A 74 -9.92 4.09 -9.34
CA LEU A 74 -10.53 4.35 -10.65
C LEU A 74 -9.77 5.40 -11.45
N ALA A 75 -9.17 6.40 -10.80
CA ALA A 75 -8.32 7.37 -11.50
C ALA A 75 -7.12 6.68 -12.17
N LEU A 76 -6.48 5.73 -11.47
CA LEU A 76 -5.40 4.93 -12.04
C LEU A 76 -5.89 4.03 -13.19
N ARG A 77 -7.03 3.33 -13.01
CA ARG A 77 -7.60 2.47 -14.06
C ARG A 77 -7.96 3.25 -15.33
N ARG A 78 -8.62 4.42 -15.18
CA ARG A 78 -8.93 5.32 -16.31
C ARG A 78 -7.69 5.86 -17.02
N ALA A 79 -6.57 5.97 -16.32
CA ALA A 79 -5.29 6.36 -16.89
C ALA A 79 -4.52 5.20 -17.56
N GLY A 80 -5.12 4.00 -17.64
CA GLY A 80 -4.54 2.84 -18.32
C GLY A 80 -3.62 1.99 -17.44
N ILE A 81 -3.59 2.19 -16.12
CA ILE A 81 -2.79 1.36 -15.21
C ILE A 81 -3.40 -0.03 -15.11
N THR A 82 -2.65 -1.05 -15.53
CA THR A 82 -3.06 -2.46 -15.52
C THR A 82 -2.48 -3.28 -14.36
N LYS A 83 -1.47 -2.76 -13.66
CA LYS A 83 -0.90 -3.44 -12.48
C LYS A 83 -1.95 -3.60 -11.36
N PRO A 84 -1.79 -4.59 -10.46
CA PRO A 84 -2.63 -4.75 -9.28
C PRO A 84 -2.82 -3.46 -8.47
N ILE A 85 -4.03 -3.20 -8.00
CA ILE A 85 -4.36 -2.05 -7.13
C ILE A 85 -5.04 -2.59 -5.87
N LEU A 86 -4.52 -2.24 -4.70
CA LEU A 86 -5.11 -2.53 -3.40
C LEU A 86 -5.67 -1.26 -2.76
N ILE A 87 -6.94 -1.26 -2.38
CA ILE A 87 -7.50 -0.24 -1.49
C ILE A 87 -7.18 -0.63 -0.05
N LEU A 88 -6.46 0.23 0.68
CA LEU A 88 -5.98 -0.04 2.06
C LEU A 88 -7.01 0.26 3.15
N ASP A 89 -8.13 0.89 2.79
CA ASP A 89 -9.16 1.38 3.71
C ASP A 89 -10.52 0.73 3.44
N PHE A 90 -11.52 1.10 4.24
CA PHE A 90 -12.88 0.63 4.09
C PHE A 90 -13.53 1.10 2.78
N VAL A 91 -14.34 0.22 2.21
CA VAL A 91 -15.15 0.50 1.03
C VAL A 91 -16.61 0.19 1.35
N PHE A 92 -17.50 1.08 0.95
CA PHE A 92 -18.93 0.88 1.15
C PHE A 92 -19.51 -0.16 0.16
N PRO A 93 -20.48 -0.99 0.58
CA PRO A 93 -21.05 -2.06 -0.25
C PRO A 93 -21.59 -1.61 -1.62
N ASN A 94 -22.16 -0.40 -1.69
CA ASN A 94 -22.65 0.18 -2.95
C ASN A 94 -21.53 0.47 -3.98
N GLN A 95 -20.27 0.25 -3.63
CA GLN A 95 -19.11 0.42 -4.51
C GLN A 95 -18.51 -0.93 -4.97
N PHE A 96 -19.00 -2.07 -4.49
CA PHE A 96 -18.43 -3.39 -4.78
C PHE A 96 -18.45 -3.73 -6.26
N GLU A 97 -19.58 -3.54 -6.94
CA GLU A 97 -19.69 -3.76 -8.38
C GLU A 97 -18.65 -2.94 -9.17
N THR A 98 -18.37 -1.72 -8.71
CA THR A 98 -17.37 -0.84 -9.33
C THR A 98 -15.94 -1.37 -9.13
N ILE A 99 -15.61 -1.86 -7.94
CA ILE A 99 -14.31 -2.47 -7.63
C ILE A 99 -14.09 -3.74 -8.44
N ILE A 100 -15.09 -4.63 -8.43
CA ILE A 100 -15.03 -5.93 -9.11
C ILE A 100 -14.86 -5.71 -10.62
N ARG A 101 -15.67 -4.85 -11.24
CA ARG A 101 -15.58 -4.54 -12.68
C ARG A 101 -14.21 -4.02 -13.10
N ASN A 102 -13.51 -3.34 -12.19
CA ASN A 102 -12.23 -2.70 -12.48
C ASN A 102 -11.04 -3.51 -11.94
N ASP A 103 -11.24 -4.76 -11.52
CA ASP A 103 -10.17 -5.63 -11.01
C ASP A 103 -9.33 -4.94 -9.91
N ILE A 104 -10.01 -4.45 -8.88
CA ILE A 104 -9.38 -3.79 -7.73
C ILE A 104 -9.47 -4.72 -6.52
N MET A 105 -8.34 -4.94 -5.84
CA MET A 105 -8.30 -5.74 -4.62
C MET A 105 -8.83 -4.93 -3.43
N LEU A 106 -9.67 -5.57 -2.62
CA LEU A 106 -10.29 -4.95 -1.45
C LEU A 106 -9.63 -5.39 -0.14
N THR A 107 -9.40 -4.45 0.77
CA THR A 107 -9.07 -4.78 2.17
C THR A 107 -10.33 -5.21 2.93
N VAL A 108 -10.30 -6.39 3.55
CA VAL A 108 -11.42 -6.95 4.33
C VAL A 108 -10.97 -7.20 5.78
N PHE A 109 -11.85 -6.85 6.72
CA PHE A 109 -11.60 -7.01 8.16
C PHE A 109 -12.84 -7.39 8.97
N ARG A 110 -13.91 -7.87 8.31
CA ARG A 110 -15.13 -8.44 8.91
C ARG A 110 -15.76 -9.45 7.96
N TYR A 111 -16.40 -10.48 8.49
CA TYR A 111 -17.06 -11.51 7.67
C TYR A 111 -18.18 -10.93 6.78
N GLU A 112 -19.00 -10.02 7.32
CA GLU A 112 -20.17 -9.47 6.61
C GLU A 112 -19.76 -8.76 5.31
N ILE A 113 -18.65 -8.03 5.34
CA ILE A 113 -18.10 -7.33 4.16
C ILE A 113 -17.66 -8.33 3.09
N ALA A 114 -17.00 -9.43 3.49
CA ALA A 114 -16.63 -10.48 2.54
C ALA A 114 -17.85 -11.17 1.94
N LYS A 115 -18.88 -11.40 2.75
CA LYS A 115 -20.13 -12.04 2.31
C LYS A 115 -20.88 -11.16 1.31
N GLU A 116 -21.05 -9.87 1.60
CA GLU A 116 -21.69 -8.93 0.67
C GLU A 116 -20.89 -8.77 -0.63
N LEU A 117 -19.55 -8.78 -0.54
CA LEU A 117 -18.67 -8.77 -1.73
C LEU A 117 -18.84 -10.05 -2.55
N ASN A 118 -18.93 -11.22 -1.90
CA ASN A 118 -19.20 -12.50 -2.55
C ASN A 118 -20.53 -12.50 -3.31
N GLU A 119 -21.59 -11.95 -2.71
CA GLU A 119 -22.91 -11.83 -3.36
C GLU A 119 -22.86 -10.90 -4.57
N ALA A 120 -22.15 -9.77 -4.48
CA ALA A 120 -21.95 -8.88 -5.63
C ALA A 120 -21.14 -9.55 -6.75
N ALA A 121 -20.08 -10.30 -6.40
CA ALA A 121 -19.25 -11.03 -7.34
C ALA A 121 -20.04 -12.16 -8.05
N GLU A 122 -20.90 -12.87 -7.31
CA GLU A 122 -21.81 -13.88 -7.85
C GLU A 122 -22.75 -13.29 -8.91
N GLN A 123 -23.38 -12.15 -8.62
CA GLN A 123 -24.28 -11.47 -9.54
C GLN A 123 -23.57 -11.00 -10.83
N MET A 124 -22.27 -10.71 -10.73
CA MET A 124 -21.43 -10.32 -11.87
C MET A 124 -20.81 -11.52 -12.60
N GLY A 125 -20.96 -12.74 -12.08
CA GLY A 125 -20.37 -13.95 -12.66
C GLY A 125 -18.84 -13.95 -12.63
N THR A 126 -18.22 -13.40 -11.57
CA THR A 126 -16.76 -13.32 -11.42
C THR A 126 -16.36 -13.52 -9.96
N THR A 127 -15.05 -13.58 -9.71
CA THR A 127 -14.45 -13.63 -8.37
C THR A 127 -13.94 -12.26 -7.96
N ALA A 128 -14.12 -11.89 -6.69
CA ALA A 128 -13.53 -10.69 -6.10
C ALA A 128 -12.25 -11.04 -5.33
N HIS A 129 -11.21 -10.22 -5.49
CA HIS A 129 -9.91 -10.43 -4.85
C HIS A 129 -9.79 -9.58 -3.58
N ILE A 130 -9.34 -10.20 -2.48
CA ILE A 130 -9.26 -9.55 -1.18
C ILE A 130 -7.91 -9.71 -0.48
N HIS A 131 -7.60 -8.73 0.36
CA HIS A 131 -6.54 -8.83 1.35
C HIS A 131 -7.14 -8.73 2.77
N ILE A 132 -6.85 -9.71 3.63
CA ILE A 132 -7.27 -9.71 5.02
C ILE A 132 -6.42 -8.72 5.82
N LYS A 133 -7.07 -7.80 6.52
CA LYS A 133 -6.39 -6.87 7.43
C LYS A 133 -6.47 -7.38 8.86
N VAL A 134 -5.31 -7.45 9.52
CA VAL A 134 -5.18 -7.81 10.94
C VAL A 134 -4.71 -6.58 11.72
N ASP A 135 -5.33 -6.32 12.87
CA ASP A 135 -4.90 -5.28 13.80
C ASP A 135 -4.05 -5.90 14.91
N THR A 136 -2.73 -5.82 14.74
CA THR A 136 -1.80 -6.37 15.74
C THR A 136 -1.41 -5.37 16.84
N GLY A 137 -1.99 -4.17 16.84
CA GLY A 137 -1.72 -3.13 17.84
C GLY A 137 -1.74 -1.69 17.34
N MET A 138 -2.22 -1.42 16.11
CA MET A 138 -2.40 -0.04 15.64
C MET A 138 -3.71 0.56 16.16
N GLY A 139 -4.72 -0.27 16.44
CA GLY A 139 -6.01 0.16 16.98
C GLY A 139 -6.84 0.96 15.98
N ARG A 140 -6.75 0.64 14.68
CA ARG A 140 -7.43 1.41 13.62
C ARG A 140 -8.49 0.58 12.89
N ILE A 141 -8.04 -0.42 12.14
CA ILE A 141 -8.88 -1.37 11.40
C ILE A 141 -8.16 -2.70 11.29
N GLY A 142 -8.93 -3.79 11.29
CA GLY A 142 -8.43 -5.15 11.16
C GLY A 142 -9.14 -6.12 12.10
N PHE A 143 -9.07 -7.41 11.75
CA PHE A 143 -9.39 -8.49 12.68
C PHE A 143 -8.43 -8.46 13.87
N ILE A 144 -8.95 -8.74 15.06
CA ILE A 144 -8.13 -8.93 16.26
C ILE A 144 -7.45 -10.31 16.14
N PRO A 145 -6.18 -10.49 16.52
CA PRO A 145 -5.52 -11.78 16.38
C PRO A 145 -5.97 -12.75 17.49
N ASP A 146 -7.20 -13.26 17.38
CA ASP A 146 -7.87 -14.19 18.30
C ASP A 146 -8.61 -15.32 17.56
N ASP A 147 -9.14 -16.28 18.33
CA ASP A 147 -9.82 -17.46 17.80
C ASP A 147 -11.13 -17.11 17.06
N GLU A 148 -11.83 -16.07 17.50
CA GLU A 148 -13.05 -15.59 16.83
C GLU A 148 -12.73 -15.12 15.40
N SER A 149 -11.66 -14.33 15.25
CA SER A 149 -11.22 -13.87 13.94
C SER A 149 -10.67 -14.99 13.05
N ILE A 150 -10.06 -16.03 13.62
CA ILE A 150 -9.67 -17.24 12.88
C ILE A 150 -10.93 -17.92 12.30
N ASP A 151 -11.98 -18.06 13.09
CA ASP A 151 -13.25 -18.64 12.65
C ASP A 151 -13.94 -17.78 11.57
N GLU A 152 -13.89 -16.46 11.69
CA GLU A 152 -14.40 -15.56 10.65
C GLU A 152 -13.63 -15.72 9.34
N ILE A 153 -12.29 -15.73 9.37
CA ILE A 153 -11.46 -15.92 8.17
C ILE A 153 -11.69 -17.31 7.55
N ARG A 154 -11.91 -18.34 8.37
CA ARG A 154 -12.30 -19.68 7.90
C ARG A 154 -13.64 -19.67 7.17
N ARG A 155 -14.61 -18.88 7.62
CA ARG A 155 -15.88 -18.71 6.91
C ARG A 155 -15.70 -17.89 5.63
N ILE A 156 -14.80 -16.91 5.61
CA ILE A 156 -14.45 -16.14 4.41
C ILE A 156 -13.82 -17.05 3.35
N SER A 157 -12.90 -17.94 3.72
CA SER A 157 -12.22 -18.83 2.77
C SER A 157 -13.13 -19.87 2.12
N GLN A 158 -14.36 -20.02 2.62
CA GLN A 158 -15.40 -20.91 2.07
C GLN A 158 -16.36 -20.17 1.12
N LEU A 159 -16.22 -18.85 0.95
CA LEU A 159 -17.04 -18.07 0.02
C LEU A 159 -16.60 -18.36 -1.43
N PRO A 160 -17.51 -18.83 -2.31
CA PRO A 160 -17.12 -19.33 -3.63
C PRO A 160 -16.67 -18.25 -4.62
N ASN A 161 -17.06 -16.99 -4.42
CA ASN A 161 -16.78 -15.88 -5.35
C ASN A 161 -15.80 -14.86 -4.74
N VAL A 162 -15.02 -15.26 -3.73
CA VAL A 162 -13.98 -14.44 -3.10
C VAL A 162 -12.68 -15.22 -3.03
N GLU A 163 -11.58 -14.59 -3.45
CA GLU A 163 -10.24 -15.14 -3.36
C GLU A 163 -9.38 -14.33 -2.37
N ILE A 164 -8.74 -15.03 -1.42
CA ILE A 164 -7.86 -14.41 -0.43
C ILE A 164 -6.43 -14.35 -0.97
N ASP A 165 -6.13 -13.28 -1.71
CA ASP A 165 -4.81 -13.05 -2.30
C ASP A 165 -3.75 -12.70 -1.24
N GLY A 166 -4.15 -12.04 -0.16
CA GLY A 166 -3.19 -11.54 0.81
C GLY A 166 -3.70 -11.33 2.23
N ILE A 167 -2.74 -11.13 3.13
CA ILE A 167 -2.98 -10.81 4.54
C ILE A 167 -1.93 -9.83 5.06
N PHE A 168 -2.36 -8.83 5.84
CA PHE A 168 -1.46 -7.77 6.28
C PHE A 168 -1.82 -7.09 7.59
N THR A 169 -0.79 -6.59 8.27
CA THR A 169 -0.92 -5.63 9.37
C THR A 169 -0.21 -4.31 9.04
N HIS A 170 -0.29 -3.33 9.94
CA HIS A 170 0.47 -2.08 9.87
C HIS A 170 1.12 -1.80 11.22
N PHE A 171 2.42 -1.51 11.19
CA PHE A 171 3.15 -1.16 12.40
C PHE A 171 2.80 0.27 12.85
N ALA A 172 2.54 0.44 14.14
CA ALA A 172 2.18 1.73 14.72
C ALA A 172 3.39 2.64 14.91
N CYS A 173 4.50 2.09 15.41
CA CYS A 173 5.69 2.84 15.82
C CYS A 173 6.98 2.32 15.17
N ALA A 174 6.93 1.86 13.91
CA ALA A 174 8.12 1.35 13.21
C ALA A 174 9.17 2.45 12.95
N ASP A 175 8.78 3.71 13.02
CA ASP A 175 9.60 4.91 12.83
C ASP A 175 10.14 5.48 14.15
N MET A 176 9.90 4.84 15.29
CA MET A 176 10.46 5.25 16.59
C MET A 176 11.83 4.60 16.84
N ALA A 177 12.65 5.20 17.71
CA ALA A 177 13.94 4.60 18.08
C ALA A 177 13.77 3.23 18.77
N ASP A 178 12.80 3.13 19.68
CA ASP A 178 12.42 1.86 20.30
C ASP A 178 11.56 1.02 19.34
N LYS A 179 12.10 -0.15 18.95
CA LYS A 179 11.44 -1.10 18.04
C LYS A 179 10.61 -2.18 18.73
N THR A 180 10.46 -2.11 20.06
CA THR A 180 9.72 -3.11 20.85
C THR A 180 8.28 -3.29 20.35
N SER A 181 7.56 -2.20 20.09
CA SER A 181 6.20 -2.26 19.56
C SER A 181 6.13 -2.96 18.19
N MET A 182 7.02 -2.58 17.25
CA MET A 182 7.09 -3.20 15.93
C MET A 182 7.36 -4.71 16.00
N ASN A 183 8.32 -5.13 16.83
CA ASN A 183 8.67 -6.54 16.99
C ASN A 183 7.50 -7.33 17.60
N ASN A 184 6.87 -6.80 18.65
CA ASN A 184 5.68 -7.42 19.26
C ASN A 184 4.52 -7.56 18.26
N GLN A 185 4.28 -6.53 17.44
CA GLN A 185 3.26 -6.57 16.38
C GLN A 185 3.59 -7.60 15.30
N PHE A 186 4.87 -7.78 14.96
CA PHE A 186 5.32 -8.77 13.98
C PHE A 186 5.16 -10.20 14.51
N ASP A 187 5.52 -10.45 15.76
CA ASP A 187 5.36 -11.77 16.38
C ASP A 187 3.90 -12.17 16.57
N LYS A 188 3.02 -11.21 16.88
CA LYS A 188 1.57 -11.43 16.87
C LYS A 188 1.07 -11.79 15.47
N PHE A 189 1.50 -11.05 14.44
CA PHE A 189 1.11 -11.32 13.06
C PHE A 189 1.53 -12.72 12.60
N LYS A 190 2.80 -13.11 12.83
CA LYS A 190 3.30 -14.44 12.45
C LYS A 190 2.52 -15.55 13.14
N ARG A 191 2.27 -15.44 14.45
CA ARG A 191 1.51 -16.45 15.20
C ARG A 191 0.09 -16.60 14.66
N PHE A 192 -0.59 -15.48 14.41
CA PHE A 192 -1.93 -15.50 13.83
C PHE A 192 -1.97 -16.17 12.46
N VAL A 193 -1.00 -15.86 11.59
CA VAL A 193 -0.87 -16.50 10.27
C VAL A 193 -0.59 -18.00 10.39
N LEU A 194 0.28 -18.42 11.31
CA LEU A 194 0.55 -19.84 11.56
C LEU A 194 -0.72 -20.58 12.00
N SER A 195 -1.54 -19.99 12.87
CA SER A 195 -2.81 -20.60 13.28
C SER A 195 -3.80 -20.77 12.11
N LEU A 196 -3.79 -19.85 11.13
CA LEU A 196 -4.56 -20.02 9.89
C LEU A 196 -4.01 -21.16 9.02
N GLU A 197 -2.68 -21.28 8.90
CA GLU A 197 -2.02 -22.34 8.14
C GLU A 197 -2.26 -23.73 8.75
N GLU A 198 -2.28 -23.84 10.09
CA GLU A 198 -2.58 -25.07 10.84
C GLU A 198 -4.00 -25.61 10.57
N ILE A 199 -4.96 -24.73 10.25
CA ILE A 199 -6.32 -25.11 9.83
C ILE A 199 -6.48 -25.19 8.31
N GLY A 200 -5.37 -25.19 7.56
CA GLY A 200 -5.34 -25.39 6.11
C GLY A 200 -5.54 -24.13 5.26
N ILE A 201 -5.59 -22.94 5.87
CA ILE A 201 -5.78 -21.68 5.14
C ILE A 201 -4.41 -21.07 4.81
N ASN A 202 -3.95 -21.31 3.58
CA ASN A 202 -2.65 -20.85 3.09
C ASN A 202 -2.81 -19.58 2.24
N ILE A 203 -2.42 -18.42 2.79
CA ILE A 203 -2.52 -17.13 2.10
C ILE A 203 -1.18 -16.79 1.42
N PRO A 204 -1.15 -16.48 0.11
CA PRO A 204 0.10 -16.40 -0.66
C PRO A 204 0.87 -15.09 -0.46
N ILE A 205 0.19 -13.95 -0.27
CA ILE A 205 0.86 -12.65 -0.10
C ILE A 205 0.72 -12.14 1.34
N LYS A 206 1.75 -12.35 2.15
CA LYS A 206 1.84 -11.82 3.51
C LYS A 206 2.67 -10.53 3.48
N HIS A 207 2.17 -9.42 4.04
CA HIS A 207 2.90 -8.16 4.03
C HIS A 207 2.71 -7.32 5.30
N VAL A 208 3.79 -6.75 5.85
CA VAL A 208 3.71 -5.97 7.10
C VAL A 208 4.40 -4.62 7.00
N CYS A 209 5.55 -4.55 6.30
CA CYS A 209 6.39 -3.37 6.30
C CYS A 209 5.73 -2.16 5.62
N ASN A 210 5.75 -1.04 6.34
CA ASN A 210 5.67 0.31 5.77
C ASN A 210 7.11 0.81 5.52
N SER A 211 7.25 2.07 5.09
CA SER A 211 8.54 2.67 4.78
C SER A 211 9.58 2.58 5.90
N ALA A 212 9.19 2.77 7.16
CA ALA A 212 10.13 2.72 8.29
C ALA A 212 10.65 1.30 8.51
N ALA A 213 9.75 0.31 8.47
CA ALA A 213 10.14 -1.09 8.59
C ALA A 213 10.93 -1.60 7.36
N ILE A 214 10.74 -1.02 6.16
CA ILE A 214 11.59 -1.31 4.99
C ILE A 214 13.04 -0.90 5.27
N ILE A 215 13.25 0.29 5.85
CA ILE A 215 14.59 0.81 6.14
C ILE A 215 15.25 -0.02 7.25
N ASP A 216 14.54 -0.22 8.36
CA ASP A 216 15.14 -0.71 9.61
C ASP A 216 15.12 -2.24 9.77
N SER A 217 14.50 -2.99 8.85
CA SER A 217 14.43 -4.46 8.93
C SER A 217 15.20 -5.14 7.79
N ASP A 218 15.58 -6.39 8.01
CA ASP A 218 16.12 -7.30 6.98
C ASP A 218 15.31 -8.60 6.84
N ASP A 219 14.50 -8.93 7.86
CA ASP A 219 13.84 -10.23 8.03
C ASP A 219 12.29 -10.14 8.04
N LYS A 220 11.73 -8.94 7.90
CA LYS A 220 10.28 -8.68 8.04
C LYS A 220 9.56 -8.43 6.71
N PHE A 221 10.25 -8.58 5.59
CA PHE A 221 9.71 -8.26 4.27
C PHE A 221 8.60 -9.20 3.81
N LEU A 222 8.64 -10.46 4.25
CA LEU A 222 7.69 -11.50 3.85
C LEU A 222 7.56 -11.55 2.32
N ASN A 223 6.34 -11.61 1.78
CA ASN A 223 6.11 -11.72 0.34
C ASN A 223 6.03 -10.37 -0.36
N MET A 224 5.70 -9.30 0.37
CA MET A 224 5.53 -7.96 -0.19
C MET A 224 5.77 -6.86 0.85
N VAL A 225 6.36 -5.73 0.43
CA VAL A 225 6.46 -4.51 1.24
C VAL A 225 5.64 -3.37 0.65
N ARG A 226 5.26 -2.38 1.49
CA ARG A 226 4.51 -1.20 1.06
C ARG A 226 5.37 0.06 1.17
N SER A 227 5.87 0.54 0.03
CA SER A 227 6.72 1.73 -0.05
C SER A 227 5.87 2.98 -0.23
N GLY A 228 5.73 3.78 0.84
CA GLY A 228 5.01 5.06 0.81
C GLY A 228 5.97 6.24 0.78
N ILE A 229 6.18 6.88 1.93
CA ILE A 229 6.92 8.16 2.03
C ILE A 229 8.34 8.12 1.42
N ILE A 230 9.03 6.97 1.48
CA ILE A 230 10.38 6.79 0.92
C ILE A 230 10.41 6.76 -0.61
N THR A 231 9.29 6.40 -1.25
CA THR A 231 9.11 6.52 -2.72
C THR A 231 9.35 7.96 -3.18
N TYR A 232 8.97 8.92 -2.34
CA TYR A 232 9.04 10.35 -2.63
C TYR A 232 10.30 11.03 -2.08
N GLY A 233 11.25 10.24 -1.54
CA GLY A 233 12.53 10.76 -1.09
C GLY A 233 12.55 11.30 0.32
N LEU A 234 11.56 10.95 1.13
CA LEU A 234 11.40 11.45 2.49
C LEU A 234 11.52 10.30 3.49
N TYR A 235 12.38 10.48 4.50
CA TYR A 235 12.48 9.52 5.60
C TYR A 235 11.26 9.62 6.51
N PRO A 236 10.74 8.49 7.02
CA PRO A 236 9.57 8.48 7.90
C PRO A 236 9.76 9.27 9.21
N SER A 237 10.98 9.31 9.73
CA SER A 237 11.34 10.05 10.95
C SER A 237 12.85 10.32 11.00
N GLU A 238 13.31 10.99 12.06
CA GLU A 238 14.73 11.13 12.37
C GLU A 238 15.34 9.88 13.03
N PHE A 239 14.52 8.92 13.47
CA PHE A 239 14.98 7.75 14.23
C PHE A 239 15.24 6.51 13.36
N VAL A 240 14.91 6.55 12.07
CA VAL A 240 15.26 5.48 11.13
C VAL A 240 16.74 5.57 10.74
N HIS A 241 17.36 4.44 10.39
CA HIS A 241 18.77 4.39 9.99
C HIS A 241 18.92 4.83 8.53
N LYS A 242 19.05 6.15 8.31
CA LYS A 242 19.11 6.79 6.99
C LYS A 242 20.26 6.27 6.11
N ASP A 243 21.34 5.76 6.71
CA ASP A 243 22.48 5.15 6.02
C ASP A 243 22.14 3.81 5.34
N ARG A 244 21.02 3.16 5.71
CA ARG A 244 20.60 1.86 5.15
C ARG A 244 19.82 1.96 3.84
N LEU A 245 19.36 3.16 3.47
CA LEU A 245 18.59 3.37 2.24
C LEU A 245 18.76 4.81 1.77
N HIS A 246 19.54 5.02 0.70
CA HIS A 246 19.74 6.35 0.13
C HIS A 246 18.55 6.74 -0.76
N ILE A 247 17.92 7.87 -0.46
CA ILE A 247 16.77 8.41 -1.20
C ILE A 247 16.88 9.92 -1.38
N GLU A 248 16.27 10.44 -2.44
CA GLU A 248 16.33 11.85 -2.85
C GLU A 248 14.93 12.49 -2.92
N PRO A 249 14.68 13.63 -2.26
CA PRO A 249 13.40 14.34 -2.35
C PRO A 249 13.00 14.68 -3.79
N ALA A 250 11.79 14.29 -4.17
CA ALA A 250 11.29 14.41 -5.55
C ALA A 250 10.43 15.65 -5.82
N MET A 251 9.98 16.37 -4.79
CA MET A 251 9.10 17.53 -4.93
C MET A 251 9.80 18.82 -4.52
N GLU A 252 9.63 19.85 -5.34
CA GLU A 252 10.03 21.23 -5.04
C GLU A 252 8.81 22.15 -5.18
N LEU A 253 8.60 23.05 -4.22
CA LEU A 253 7.59 24.10 -4.29
C LEU A 253 8.24 25.41 -4.72
N HIS A 254 7.86 25.90 -5.89
CA HIS A 254 8.40 27.12 -6.48
C HIS A 254 7.38 28.25 -6.45
N SER A 255 7.87 29.47 -6.29
CA SER A 255 7.07 30.70 -6.34
C SER A 255 7.91 31.85 -6.91
N LEU A 256 7.26 32.90 -7.36
CA LEU A 256 7.90 34.08 -7.94
C LEU A 256 7.74 35.30 -7.03
N VAL A 257 8.82 36.06 -6.83
CA VAL A 257 8.76 37.34 -6.12
C VAL A 257 7.97 38.34 -6.96
N ILE A 258 6.81 38.77 -6.46
CA ILE A 258 5.92 39.69 -7.20
C ILE A 258 6.26 41.17 -6.99
N ASN A 259 6.86 41.51 -5.85
CA ASN A 259 7.13 42.89 -5.47
C ASN A 259 8.14 42.90 -4.32
N VAL A 260 9.14 43.77 -4.43
CA VAL A 260 10.09 44.09 -3.36
C VAL A 260 10.03 45.61 -3.19
N LYS A 261 9.84 46.08 -1.96
CA LYS A 261 9.84 47.51 -1.63
C LYS A 261 10.93 47.79 -0.60
N THR A 262 11.47 48.99 -0.66
CA THR A 262 12.46 49.52 0.29
C THR A 262 11.80 50.55 1.19
#